data_AF-A0AAV0NHC1-F1
#
_entry.id   AF-A0AAV0NHC1-F1
#
_cell.length_a   1.000
_cell.length_b   1.000
_cell.length_c   1.000
_cell.angle_alpha   90.00
_cell.angle_beta   90.00
_cell.angle_gamma   90.00
#
_symmetry.space_group_name_H-M   'P 1'
#
loop_
_entity.id
_entity.type
_entity.pdbx_description
1 polymer ?
#
loop_
_entity_poly.entity_id
_entity_poly.type
_entity_poly.pdbx_seq_one_letter_code
_entity_poly.pdbx_strand_id
1 'polypeptide(L)' 'MLTFEGQKIQGAQNIAAKLTSLPFEQCKHSITTVDCQPSGPAGGMVVFVSGNLQLAGEQHPLKFSQVV' A
#
# COMPACT_ATOMS: atom_id res chain seq x y z
N MET A 1 -2.42 11.90 0.59
CA MET A 1 -1.49 11.73 1.74
C MET A 1 -1.22 10.25 1.88
N LEU A 2 0.01 9.83 2.17
CA LEU A 2 0.35 8.43 2.49
C LEU A 2 0.63 8.33 3.99
N THR A 3 0.10 7.29 4.64
CA THR A 3 0.59 6.84 5.94
C THR A 3 1.19 5.46 5.74
N PHE A 4 2.48 5.28 6.02
CA PHE A 4 3.19 4.02 5.84
C PHE A 4 3.91 3.66 7.13
N GLU A 5 3.54 2.53 7.76
CA GLU A 5 4.11 2.07 9.05
C GLU A 5 4.14 3.19 10.11
N GLY A 6 3.03 3.93 10.25
CA GLY A 6 2.85 5.03 11.21
C GLY A 6 3.44 6.38 10.79
N GLN A 7 4.25 6.44 9.73
CA GLN A 7 4.81 7.69 9.23
C GLN A 7 3.84 8.38 8.26
N LYS A 8 3.58 9.68 8.48
CA LYS A 8 2.73 10.50 7.58
C LYS A 8 3.61 11.18 6.54
N ILE A 9 3.27 11.03 5.27
CA ILE A 9 3.97 11.63 4.13
C ILE A 9 2.97 12.39 3.27
N GLN A 10 3.28 13.66 3.00
CA GLN A 10 2.42 14.57 2.25
C GLN A 10 3.10 15.08 0.98
N GLY A 11 2.33 15.17 -0.10
CA GLY A 11 2.81 15.61 -1.42
C GLY A 11 3.36 14.46 -2.26
N ALA A 12 3.08 14.50 -3.57
CA ALA A 12 3.42 13.41 -4.49
C ALA A 12 4.92 13.12 -4.54
N GLN A 13 5.77 14.16 -4.54
CA GLN A 13 7.24 14.00 -4.56
C GLN A 13 7.76 13.25 -3.33
N ASN A 14 7.30 13.65 -2.13
CA ASN A 14 7.71 13.01 -0.89
C ASN A 14 7.19 11.56 -0.79
N ILE A 15 5.97 11.31 -1.28
CA ILE A 15 5.38 9.97 -1.33
C ILE A 15 6.21 9.06 -2.24
N ALA A 16 6.54 9.52 -3.45
CA ALA A 16 7.40 8.78 -4.36
C ALA A 16 8.77 8.51 -3.73
N ALA A 17 9.40 9.53 -3.14
CA ALA A 17 10.70 9.39 -2.47
C ALA A 17 10.66 8.33 -1.35
N LYS A 18 9.61 8.33 -0.52
CA LYS A 18 9.44 7.33 0.54
C LYS A 18 9.32 5.92 -0.03
N LEU A 19 8.49 5.72 -1.06
CA LEU A 19 8.29 4.40 -1.68
C LEU A 19 9.58 3.89 -2.36
N THR A 20 10.34 4.78 -3.01
CA THR A 20 11.62 4.42 -3.65
C THR A 20 12.77 4.23 -2.66
N SER A 21 12.65 4.75 -1.43
CA SER A 21 13.66 4.58 -0.37
C SER A 21 13.58 3.24 0.37
N LEU A 22 12.54 2.43 0.09
CA LEU A 22 12.36 1.15 0.76
C LEU A 22 13.49 0.19 0.35
N PRO A 23 14.02 -0.62 1.30
CA PRO A 23 15.25 -1.40 1.08
C PRO A 23 14.99 -2.70 0.30
N PHE A 24 14.26 -2.63 -0.81
CA PHE A 24 14.05 -3.75 -1.71
C PHE A 24 14.06 -3.29 -3.17
N GLU A 25 14.76 -4.04 -4.02
CA GLU A 25 14.86 -3.73 -5.46
C GLU A 25 13.58 -4.09 -6.22
N GLN A 26 12.96 -5.21 -5.83
CA GLN A 26 11.73 -5.70 -6.42
C GLN A 26 10.77 -6.18 -5.33
N CYS A 27 9.51 -5.82 -5.50
CA CYS A 27 8.41 -6.36 -4.71
C CYS A 27 7.25 -6.76 -5.64
N LYS A 28 6.67 -7.93 -5.42
CA LYS A 28 5.48 -8.42 -6.14
C LYS A 28 4.29 -8.47 -5.20
N HIS A 29 3.25 -7.72 -5.53
CA HIS A 29 1.99 -7.74 -4.79
C HIS A 29 1.15 -8.94 -5.25
N SER A 30 0.69 -9.75 -4.30
CA SER A 30 -0.31 -10.78 -4.48
C SER A 30 -1.52 -10.41 -3.65
N ILE A 31 -2.61 -10.05 -4.32
CA ILE A 31 -3.83 -9.59 -3.65
C ILE A 31 -4.62 -10.79 -3.13
N THR A 32 -5.05 -10.73 -1.88
CA THR A 32 -5.91 -11.75 -1.26
C THR A 32 -7.36 -11.30 -1.25
N THR A 33 -7.65 -10.10 -0.74
CA THR A 33 -9.00 -9.52 -0.74
C THR A 33 -8.98 -8.07 -1.20
N VAL A 34 -10.09 -7.65 -1.79
CA VAL A 34 -10.39 -6.27 -2.12
C VAL A 34 -11.84 -6.02 -1.75
N ASP A 35 -12.07 -5.08 -0.85
CA ASP A 35 -13.39 -4.68 -0.38
C ASP A 35 -13.58 -3.19 -0.70
N CYS A 36 -14.65 -2.87 -1.45
CA CYS A 36 -14.92 -1.51 -1.92
C CYS A 36 -16.26 -1.01 -1.38
N GLN A 37 -16.29 0.22 -0.88
CA GLN A 37 -17.53 0.87 -0.43
C GLN A 37 -17.56 2.33 -0.90
N PRO A 38 -18.75 2.92 -1.14
CA PRO A 38 -18.88 4.36 -1.33
C PRO A 38 -18.44 5.11 -0.06
N SER A 39 -17.57 6.13 -0.17
CA SER A 39 -17.01 6.86 0.98
C SER A 39 -17.79 8.13 1.36
N GLY A 40 -18.99 8.33 0.79
CA GLY A 40 -19.91 9.37 1.20
C GLY A 40 -20.68 10.02 0.04
N PRO A 41 -21.43 11.09 0.31
CA PRO A 41 -22.34 11.73 -0.66
C PRO A 41 -21.64 12.34 -1.88
N ALA A 42 -20.34 12.64 -1.76
CA ALA A 42 -19.55 13.26 -2.83
C ALA A 42 -19.08 12.28 -3.92
N GLY A 43 -19.52 11.02 -3.89
CA GLY A 43 -19.19 10.02 -4.90
C GLY A 43 -17.77 9.45 -4.80
N GLY A 44 -17.14 9.55 -3.63
CA GLY A 44 -15.86 8.90 -3.37
C GLY A 44 -15.99 7.40 -3.14
N MET A 45 -14.86 6.69 -3.17
CA MET A 45 -14.75 5.29 -2.81
C MET A 45 -13.75 5.14 -1.68
N VAL A 46 -14.00 4.20 -0.77
CA VAL A 46 -13.00 3.66 0.14
C VAL A 46 -12.73 2.23 -0.26
N VAL A 47 -11.45 1.89 -0.39
CA VAL A 47 -11.00 0.56 -0.81
C VAL A 47 -10.06 0.00 0.25
N PHE A 48 -10.42 -1.15 0.81
CA PHE A 48 -9.53 -1.93 1.65
C PHE A 48 -8.94 -3.09 0.84
N VAL A 49 -7.61 -3.20 0.86
CA VAL A 49 -6.87 -4.24 0.17
C VAL A 49 -6.03 -5.00 1.18
N SER A 50 -6.14 -6.32 1.20
CA SER A 50 -5.24 -7.19 1.96
C SER A 50 -4.49 -8.13 1.02
N GLY A 51 -3.25 -8.46 1.36
CA GLY A 51 -2.45 -9.29 0.50
C GLY A 51 -1.09 -9.65 1.05
N ASN A 52 -0.27 -10.15 0.14
CA ASN A 52 1.10 -10.56 0.36
C ASN A 52 2.04 -9.78 -0.56
N LEU A 53 3.17 -9.34 -0.03
CA LEU A 53 4.26 -8.69 -0.73
C LEU A 53 5.45 -9.66 -0.75
N GLN A 54 5.74 -10.20 -1.93
CA GLN A 54 6.88 -11.07 -2.14
C GLN A 54 8.10 -10.22 -2.51
N LEU A 55 9.14 -10.25 -1.68
CA LEU A 55 10.41 -9.61 -1.97
C LEU A 55 11.36 -10.58 -2.67
N ALA A 56 12.25 -10.06 -3.52
CA ALA A 56 13.26 -10.88 -4.18
C ALA A 56 14.22 -11.49 -3.14
N GLY A 57 14.47 -12.80 -3.24
CA GLY A 57 15.37 -13.52 -2.33
C GLY A 57 14.77 -13.93 -0.98
N GLU A 58 13.57 -13.45 -0.62
CA GLU A 58 12.88 -13.88 0.60
C GLU A 58 12.01 -15.11 0.36
N GLN A 59 12.08 -16.11 1.24
CA GLN A 59 11.24 -17.31 1.12
C GLN A 59 9.79 -17.08 1.58
N HIS A 60 9.58 -16.15 2.52
CA HIS A 60 8.28 -15.92 3.12
C HIS A 60 7.77 -14.54 2.70
N PRO A 61 6.55 -14.44 2.13
CA PRO A 61 6.00 -13.16 1.76
C PRO A 61 5.56 -12.36 2.99
N LEU A 62 5.68 -11.04 2.91
CA LEU A 62 5.21 -10.12 3.93
C LEU A 62 3.71 -9.89 3.76
N LYS A 63 2.93 -9.90 4.84
CA LYS A 63 1.52 -9.53 4.77
C LYS A 63 1.38 -8.02 4.75
N PHE A 64 0.45 -7.50 3.97
CA PHE A 64 0.13 -6.07 3.95
C PHE A 64 -1.39 -5.84 4.01
N SER A 65 -1.75 -4.67 4.52
CA SER A 65 -3.09 -4.11 4.50
C SER A 65 -3.02 -2.65 4.08
N GLN A 66 -3.86 -2.24 3.15
CA GLN A 66 -3.88 -0.88 2.61
C GLN A 66 -5.32 -0.35 2.53
N VAL A 67 -5.49 0.92 2.87
CA VAL A 67 -6.74 1.67 2.66
C VAL A 67 -6.47 2.80 1.68
N VAL A 68 -7.34 2.96 0.68
CA VAL A 68 -7.32 4.05 -0.31
C VAL A 68 -8.65 4.79 -0.30
#